data_AF-A0A9W5AQQ1-F1
#
_entry.id   AF-A0A9W5AQQ1-F1
#
_cell.length_a   1.000
_cell.length_b   1.000
_cell.length_c   1.000
_cell.angle_alpha   90.00
_cell.angle_beta   90.00
_cell.angle_gamma   90.00
#
_symmetry.space_group_name_H-M   'P 1'
#
loop_
_entity.id
_entity.type
_entity.pdbx_description
1 polymer ?
#
loop_
_entity_poly.entity_id
_entity_poly.type
_entity_poly.pdbx_seq_one_letter_code
_entity_poly.pdbx_strand_id
1 'polypeptide(L)'
;MKKYIAFALCASVFCGCAGYILGTSNSQMDFKQEFANPNCQSTDFLQKQMEKVNKNDDPIFIAINAGSIARSCGDFNKSNEFFDLAESKYKNDVDLESIGKKGAKLATSLVLSDAFNDYDGNMYERIMVNTYKGFNFMSLGDYENARVEFNRVALRQEVAKEYFKQEIAKAKEEQEKAKKDPSYTKEVQNGIEEVKSEYEHLFDGYNVAKEFTNPYASYAQAVFSFMDKDYAKAIDKFKEISAINKKAVPFEKNFSKAANSVKGGKNYIFLAFEDGLGSEKDEFKLTIPLPINGKITATSLAFPKIVKRDASLKTISLNGEQSFEIANFDDIFATEFKIELPQIILNSVMSSVAKGVAAGAVANNTSGIGGGLVSLGAGALLSEINKTDTRSWLSLPKTASIAMVENTGSYIIKDSNGNEISKGNIEKNKNALIWVRSVSGSKPLVVVMEK
;
A
#
# COMPACT_ATOMS: atom_id res chain seq x y z
N MET A 1 -33.32 56.07 37.52
CA MET A 1 -33.70 54.64 37.60
C MET A 1 -33.32 54.00 36.27
N LYS A 2 -32.13 53.39 36.18
CA LYS A 2 -31.86 51.94 36.25
C LYS A 2 -32.40 51.14 35.05
N LYS A 3 -31.44 50.48 34.36
CA LYS A 3 -31.47 49.34 33.42
C LYS A 3 -31.26 49.71 31.94
N TYR A 4 -30.06 49.59 31.35
CA TYR A 4 -29.39 48.35 30.83
C TYR A 4 -30.25 47.71 29.71
N ILE A 5 -29.82 47.39 28.47
CA ILE A 5 -28.54 46.83 27.97
C ILE A 5 -28.57 46.81 26.42
N ALA A 6 -27.37 46.98 25.85
CA ALA A 6 -26.80 46.45 24.59
C ALA A 6 -27.64 46.30 23.31
N PHE A 7 -27.22 47.05 22.29
CA PHE A 7 -27.21 46.59 20.90
C PHE A 7 -25.95 47.13 20.21
N ALA A 8 -25.39 46.36 19.27
CA ALA A 8 -24.18 46.62 18.48
C ALA A 8 -22.84 46.13 19.09
N LEU A 9 -22.63 44.82 19.02
CA LEU A 9 -21.30 44.25 18.72
C LEU A 9 -21.50 42.99 17.86
N CYS A 10 -20.49 42.64 17.07
CA CYS A 10 -20.39 41.50 16.13
C CYS A 10 -20.91 41.74 14.71
N ALA A 11 -20.25 42.63 13.99
CA ALA A 11 -20.17 42.60 12.52
C ALA A 11 -18.71 42.47 12.09
N SER A 12 -18.04 41.37 12.47
CA SER A 12 -16.72 41.00 11.95
C SER A 12 -16.21 39.70 12.58
N VAL A 13 -16.62 38.52 12.06
CA VAL A 13 -15.80 37.29 11.88
C VAL A 13 -16.69 36.29 11.12
N PHE A 14 -16.76 36.40 9.79
CA PHE A 14 -17.29 35.32 8.94
C PHE A 14 -16.67 35.38 7.52
N CYS A 15 -15.36 35.60 7.46
CA CYS A 15 -14.58 35.33 6.26
C CYS A 15 -13.34 34.54 6.67
N GLY A 16 -13.48 33.23 6.76
CA GLY A 16 -12.37 32.35 7.10
C GLY A 16 -12.81 30.91 7.18
N CYS A 17 -13.26 30.35 6.06
CA CYS A 17 -13.32 28.91 5.76
C CYS A 17 -13.87 28.73 4.34
N ALA A 18 -13.11 29.16 3.32
CA ALA A 18 -13.45 28.85 1.93
C ALA A 18 -12.15 28.58 1.15
N GLY A 19 -11.57 27.44 1.46
CA GLY A 19 -10.49 26.79 0.71
C GLY A 19 -10.64 25.28 0.82
N TYR A 20 -11.86 24.77 0.69
CA TYR A 20 -12.13 23.32 0.65
C TYR A 20 -12.39 22.94 -0.80
N ILE A 21 -11.35 22.50 -1.48
CA ILE A 21 -11.47 21.76 -2.75
C ILE A 21 -11.11 20.30 -2.45
N LEU A 22 -12.17 19.48 -2.38
CA LEU A 22 -12.34 18.13 -2.94
C LEU A 22 -11.11 17.22 -3.13
N GLY A 23 -11.12 16.04 -2.49
CA GLY A 23 -10.56 14.80 -3.05
C GLY A 23 -9.43 14.09 -2.28
N THR A 24 -8.68 14.77 -1.41
CA THR A 24 -7.60 14.13 -0.62
C THR A 24 -7.62 14.62 0.81
N SER A 25 -7.40 13.73 1.80
CA SER A 25 -7.25 14.16 3.19
C SER A 25 -5.96 14.99 3.32
N ASN A 26 -5.96 16.03 4.19
CA ASN A 26 -4.77 16.87 4.42
C ASN A 26 -3.51 16.03 4.73
N SER A 27 -3.66 14.88 5.41
CA SER A 27 -2.56 13.97 5.70
C SER A 27 -1.92 13.35 4.46
N GLN A 28 -2.69 12.99 3.43
CA GLN A 28 -2.13 12.43 2.19
C GLN A 28 -1.29 13.46 1.44
N MET A 29 -1.75 14.72 1.37
CA MET A 29 -0.99 15.79 0.73
C MET A 29 0.34 16.05 1.45
N ASP A 30 0.29 16.11 2.78
CA ASP A 30 1.50 16.30 3.61
C ASP A 30 2.52 15.19 3.35
N PHE A 31 2.10 13.92 3.33
CA PHE A 31 3.00 12.80 3.03
C PHE A 31 3.56 12.88 1.61
N LYS A 32 2.75 13.19 0.59
CA LYS A 32 3.23 13.34 -0.80
C LYS A 32 4.28 14.43 -0.90
N GLN A 33 4.08 15.55 -0.22
CA GLN A 33 5.03 16.66 -0.19
C GLN A 33 6.34 16.26 0.48
N GLU A 34 6.27 15.63 1.66
CA GLU A 34 7.45 15.16 2.39
C GLU A 34 8.20 14.06 1.64
N PHE A 35 7.54 13.20 0.87
CA PHE A 35 8.23 12.24 0.02
C PHE A 35 8.92 12.88 -1.18
N ALA A 36 8.32 13.91 -1.78
CA ALA A 36 8.91 14.60 -2.92
C ALA A 36 10.16 15.39 -2.52
N ASN A 37 10.13 16.02 -1.34
CA ASN A 37 11.23 16.84 -0.82
C ASN A 37 11.44 16.59 0.68
N PRO A 38 12.02 15.44 1.06
CA PRO A 38 12.14 15.08 2.47
C PRO A 38 13.10 16.02 3.20
N ASN A 39 12.62 16.68 4.24
CA ASN A 39 13.47 17.46 5.12
C ASN A 39 14.13 16.57 6.17
N CYS A 40 15.17 15.84 5.76
CA CYS A 40 15.89 14.90 6.62
C CYS A 40 16.67 15.54 7.77
N GLN A 41 16.73 16.88 7.85
CA GLN A 41 17.37 17.60 8.95
C GLN A 41 16.40 17.91 10.10
N SER A 42 15.10 17.94 9.84
CA SER A 42 14.08 18.18 10.86
C SER A 42 13.41 16.88 11.27
N THR A 43 13.26 16.66 12.57
CA THR A 43 12.47 15.53 13.11
C THR A 43 11.03 15.92 13.42
N ASP A 44 10.65 17.19 13.25
CA ASP A 44 9.35 17.72 13.70
C ASP A 44 8.18 17.02 13.02
N PHE A 45 8.31 16.75 11.71
CA PHE A 45 7.27 16.05 10.96
C PHE A 45 7.08 14.63 11.49
N LEU A 46 8.15 13.85 11.58
CA LEU A 46 8.11 12.46 12.05
C LEU A 46 7.66 12.38 13.51
N GLN A 47 8.07 13.30 14.37
CA GLN A 47 7.61 13.35 15.76
C GLN A 47 6.09 13.58 15.85
N LYS A 48 5.55 14.52 15.06
CA LYS A 48 4.10 14.75 14.98
C LYS A 48 3.35 13.51 14.48
N GLN A 49 3.89 12.79 13.49
CA GLN A 49 3.29 11.54 13.02
C GLN A 49 3.33 10.44 14.08
N MET A 50 4.44 10.31 14.81
CA MET A 50 4.57 9.37 15.93
C MET A 50 3.50 9.63 17.01
N GLU A 51 3.25 10.89 17.36
CA GLU A 51 2.20 11.25 18.31
C GLU A 51 0.80 10.84 17.83
N LYS A 52 0.51 10.98 16.53
CA LYS A 52 -0.78 10.55 15.95
C LYS A 52 -0.95 9.03 16.01
N VAL A 53 0.09 8.28 15.63
CA VAL A 53 0.08 6.81 15.73
C VAL A 53 -0.18 6.35 17.17
N ASN A 54 0.49 6.97 18.15
CA ASN A 54 0.32 6.67 19.57
C ASN A 54 -1.08 7.02 20.10
N LYS A 55 -1.74 8.02 19.51
CA LYS A 55 -3.14 8.37 19.78
C LYS A 55 -4.14 7.51 19.00
N ASN A 56 -3.67 6.52 18.24
CA ASN A 56 -4.47 5.63 17.41
C ASN A 56 -5.26 6.39 16.33
N ASP A 57 -4.74 7.51 15.85
CA ASP A 57 -5.26 8.30 14.74
C ASP A 57 -4.67 7.75 13.42
N ASP A 58 -5.48 7.01 12.67
CA ASP A 58 -5.11 6.35 11.40
C ASP A 58 -3.72 5.64 11.44
N PRO A 59 -3.48 4.79 12.46
CA PRO A 59 -2.12 4.45 12.87
C PRO A 59 -1.37 3.65 11.82
N ILE A 60 -2.04 2.76 11.08
CA ILE A 60 -1.42 1.97 10.01
C ILE A 60 -0.99 2.88 8.86
N PHE A 61 -1.90 3.70 8.33
CA PHE A 61 -1.63 4.58 7.20
C PHE A 61 -0.51 5.57 7.53
N ILE A 62 -0.55 6.18 8.72
CA ILE A 62 0.49 7.12 9.16
C ILE A 62 1.83 6.40 9.33
N ALA A 63 1.84 5.24 9.99
CA ALA A 63 3.07 4.52 10.29
C ALA A 63 3.80 4.04 9.02
N ILE A 64 3.11 3.42 8.05
CA ILE A 64 3.78 2.95 6.83
C ILE A 64 4.36 4.10 6.00
N ASN A 65 3.65 5.23 5.91
CA ASN A 65 4.12 6.39 5.17
C ASN A 65 5.26 7.12 5.92
N ALA A 66 5.14 7.33 7.24
CA ALA A 66 6.20 7.96 8.04
C ALA A 66 7.47 7.09 8.09
N GLY A 67 7.32 5.77 8.21
CA GLY A 67 8.43 4.81 8.20
C GLY A 67 9.20 4.82 6.88
N SER A 68 8.51 4.99 5.75
CA SER A 68 9.16 5.16 4.46
C SER A 68 9.86 6.52 4.29
N ILE A 69 9.36 7.61 4.88
CA ILE A 69 10.08 8.90 4.89
C ILE A 69 11.38 8.77 5.68
N ALA A 70 11.31 8.19 6.89
CA ALA A 70 12.48 7.94 7.72
C ALA A 70 13.54 7.10 6.95
N ARG A 71 13.09 6.05 6.24
CA ARG A 71 13.97 5.24 5.38
C ARG A 71 14.61 6.05 4.25
N SER A 72 13.85 6.91 3.57
CA SER A 72 14.37 7.81 2.54
C SER A 72 15.38 8.82 3.07
N CYS A 73 15.34 9.12 4.37
CA CYS A 73 16.34 9.93 5.06
C CYS A 73 17.54 9.14 5.60
N GLY A 74 17.57 7.82 5.38
CA GLY A 74 18.63 6.94 5.91
C GLY A 74 18.49 6.63 7.40
N ASP A 75 17.43 7.08 8.07
CA ASP A 75 17.14 6.74 9.47
C ASP A 75 16.39 5.41 9.55
N PHE A 76 17.15 4.32 9.36
CA PHE A 76 16.63 2.96 9.33
C PHE A 76 16.08 2.50 10.70
N ASN A 77 16.61 3.04 11.81
CA ASN A 77 16.08 2.75 13.14
C ASN A 77 14.70 3.37 13.32
N LYS A 78 14.54 4.67 13.02
CA LYS A 78 13.24 5.34 13.09
C LYS A 78 12.23 4.73 12.11
N SER A 79 12.70 4.33 10.93
CA SER A 79 11.90 3.59 9.96
C SER A 79 11.35 2.29 10.55
N ASN A 80 12.21 1.50 11.21
CA ASN A 80 11.79 0.27 11.89
C ASN A 80 10.79 0.55 13.02
N GLU A 81 10.98 1.59 13.84
CA GLU A 81 10.00 1.96 14.89
C GLU A 81 8.59 2.18 14.33
N PHE A 82 8.48 2.92 13.22
CA PHE A 82 7.19 3.12 12.56
C PHE A 82 6.63 1.82 11.97
N PHE A 83 7.47 1.02 11.31
CA PHE A 83 7.03 -0.25 10.74
C PHE A 83 6.59 -1.25 11.81
N ASP A 84 7.24 -1.29 12.97
CA ASP A 84 6.81 -2.08 14.12
C ASP A 84 5.44 -1.61 14.64
N LEU A 85 5.20 -0.30 14.69
CA LEU A 85 3.89 0.25 15.05
C LEU A 85 2.83 -0.15 14.03
N ALA A 86 3.10 -0.10 12.73
CA ALA A 86 2.18 -0.59 11.71
C ALA A 86 1.86 -2.07 11.92
N GLU A 87 2.88 -2.92 12.12
CA GLU A 87 2.69 -4.35 12.38
C GLU A 87 1.86 -4.63 13.64
N SER A 88 2.08 -3.87 14.72
CA SER A 88 1.31 -4.03 15.96
C SER A 88 -0.19 -3.71 15.79
N LYS A 89 -0.55 -2.98 14.73
CA LYS A 89 -1.91 -2.51 14.44
C LYS A 89 -2.60 -3.35 13.37
N TYR A 90 -1.86 -4.11 12.57
CA TYR A 90 -2.47 -5.04 11.63
C TYR A 90 -3.32 -6.06 12.39
N LYS A 91 -4.64 -5.94 12.21
CA LYS A 91 -5.58 -6.93 12.72
C LYS A 91 -5.19 -8.30 12.15
N ASN A 92 -5.31 -9.32 13.00
CA ASN A 92 -5.08 -10.73 12.65
C ASN A 92 -3.62 -11.14 12.40
N ASP A 93 -2.65 -10.25 12.65
CA ASP A 93 -1.21 -10.58 12.70
C ASP A 93 -0.73 -10.97 14.11
N VAL A 94 -1.63 -10.95 15.11
CA VAL A 94 -1.36 -11.27 16.52
C VAL A 94 -1.19 -12.78 16.69
N ASP A 95 -0.06 -13.31 16.19
CA ASP A 95 0.69 -14.44 16.75
C ASP A 95 1.79 -14.91 15.77
N LEU A 96 2.64 -13.99 15.30
CA LEU A 96 3.97 -14.37 14.78
C LEU A 96 5.00 -14.60 15.90
N GLU A 97 4.69 -14.22 17.14
CA GLU A 97 5.56 -14.48 18.30
C GLU A 97 5.64 -15.98 18.65
N SER A 98 4.70 -16.81 18.21
CA SER A 98 4.66 -18.24 18.52
C SER A 98 5.21 -19.16 17.42
N ILE A 99 6.04 -18.65 16.50
CA ILE A 99 6.73 -19.46 15.45
C ILE A 99 7.58 -20.60 16.07
N GLY A 100 7.95 -20.51 17.35
CA GLY A 100 8.64 -21.58 18.08
C GLY A 100 7.82 -22.84 18.40
N LYS A 101 6.48 -22.84 18.23
CA LYS A 101 5.65 -24.01 18.57
C LYS A 101 4.58 -24.28 17.50
N LYS A 102 4.88 -25.28 16.65
CA LYS A 102 3.98 -26.03 15.75
C LYS A 102 3.57 -25.31 14.45
N GLY A 103 4.26 -25.67 13.37
CA GLY A 103 3.86 -25.39 11.97
C GLY A 103 2.57 -26.10 11.52
N ALA A 104 1.46 -25.90 12.22
CA ALA A 104 0.17 -26.54 11.90
C ALA A 104 -1.07 -25.66 12.16
N LYS A 105 -0.93 -24.35 12.33
CA LYS A 105 -2.07 -23.43 12.59
C LYS A 105 -2.13 -22.21 11.65
N LEU A 106 -1.74 -22.38 10.39
CA LEU A 106 -1.88 -21.31 9.39
C LEU A 106 -3.35 -20.93 9.09
N ALA A 107 -4.32 -21.77 9.48
CA ALA A 107 -5.73 -21.60 9.14
C ALA A 107 -6.62 -21.00 10.24
N THR A 108 -6.11 -20.72 11.45
CA THR A 108 -6.97 -20.36 12.61
C THR A 108 -6.97 -18.89 13.01
N SER A 109 -6.11 -18.05 12.42
CA SER A 109 -5.91 -16.65 12.81
C SER A 109 -6.57 -15.62 11.90
N LEU A 110 -7.20 -16.03 10.79
CA LEU A 110 -8.01 -15.13 9.96
C LEU A 110 -9.39 -14.92 10.60
N VAL A 111 -9.42 -14.29 11.77
CA VAL A 111 -10.67 -13.83 12.40
C VAL A 111 -11.09 -12.54 11.71
N LEU A 112 -12.14 -12.61 10.92
CA LEU A 112 -12.66 -11.48 10.15
C LEU A 112 -13.16 -10.39 11.11
N SER A 113 -12.53 -9.21 11.07
CA SER A 113 -13.01 -8.03 11.79
C SER A 113 -13.98 -7.27 10.90
N ASP A 114 -15.24 -7.19 11.30
CA ASP A 114 -16.26 -6.31 10.72
C ASP A 114 -16.13 -4.88 11.29
N ALA A 115 -15.07 -4.16 10.93
CA ALA A 115 -14.89 -2.76 11.33
C ALA A 115 -14.84 -1.86 10.10
N PHE A 116 -16.00 -1.39 9.65
CA PHE A 116 -16.24 -0.67 8.40
C PHE A 116 -15.61 0.75 8.28
N ASN A 117 -14.72 1.19 9.18
CA ASN A 117 -14.18 2.56 9.16
C ASN A 117 -12.64 2.69 9.31
N ASP A 118 -11.93 1.66 9.78
CA ASP A 118 -10.49 1.76 10.02
C ASP A 118 -9.68 1.32 8.79
N TYR A 119 -8.54 1.97 8.55
CA TYR A 119 -7.60 1.51 7.52
C TYR A 119 -6.90 0.24 7.98
N ASP A 120 -7.21 -0.90 7.38
CA ASP A 120 -6.66 -2.20 7.78
C ASP A 120 -5.33 -2.56 7.09
N GLY A 121 -4.93 -1.80 6.05
CA GLY A 121 -3.73 -2.03 5.25
C GLY A 121 -3.82 -3.24 4.32
N ASN A 122 -3.41 -3.04 3.06
CA ASN A 122 -3.45 -4.06 2.02
C ASN A 122 -2.37 -5.14 2.26
N MET A 123 -2.58 -6.37 1.78
CA MET A 123 -1.62 -7.48 1.90
C MET A 123 -0.29 -7.18 1.22
N TYR A 124 -0.30 -6.51 0.05
CA TYR A 124 0.95 -6.06 -0.58
C TYR A 124 1.74 -5.09 0.30
N GLU A 125 1.06 -4.27 1.10
CA GLU A 125 1.69 -3.34 2.03
C GLU A 125 2.31 -4.10 3.19
N ARG A 126 1.57 -5.03 3.81
CA ARG A 126 2.09 -5.87 4.90
C ARG A 126 3.37 -6.61 4.48
N ILE A 127 3.41 -7.16 3.27
CA ILE A 127 4.61 -7.81 2.71
C ILE A 127 5.77 -6.81 2.56
N MET A 128 5.48 -5.60 2.09
CA MET A 128 6.50 -4.57 1.90
C MET A 128 7.02 -3.99 3.21
N VAL A 129 6.20 -3.94 4.27
CA VAL A 129 6.65 -3.56 5.62
C VAL A 129 7.83 -4.44 6.04
N ASN A 130 7.67 -5.77 6.04
CA ASN A 130 8.77 -6.66 6.43
C ASN A 130 9.91 -6.68 5.41
N THR A 131 9.62 -6.46 4.12
CA THR A 131 10.68 -6.34 3.10
C THR A 131 11.59 -5.15 3.42
N TYR A 132 11.01 -3.99 3.74
CA TYR A 132 11.76 -2.81 4.12
C TYR A 132 12.42 -2.92 5.49
N LYS A 133 11.78 -3.55 6.49
CA LYS A 133 12.44 -3.87 7.76
C LYS A 133 13.66 -4.77 7.55
N GLY A 134 13.56 -5.78 6.68
CA GLY A 134 14.68 -6.64 6.30
C GLY A 134 15.85 -5.84 5.71
N PHE A 135 15.57 -4.95 4.75
CA PHE A 135 16.59 -4.05 4.21
C PHE A 135 17.12 -3.03 5.23
N ASN A 136 16.27 -2.49 6.11
CA ASN A 136 16.68 -1.60 7.19
C ASN A 136 17.69 -2.30 8.10
N PHE A 137 17.38 -3.51 8.58
CA PHE A 137 18.28 -4.29 9.42
C PHE A 137 19.59 -4.65 8.72
N MET A 138 19.55 -5.04 7.43
CA MET A 138 20.77 -5.23 6.63
C MET A 138 21.60 -3.94 6.54
N SER A 139 20.95 -2.78 6.39
CA SER A 139 21.62 -1.47 6.32
C SER A 139 22.25 -1.07 7.66
N LEU A 140 21.73 -1.60 8.77
CA LEU A 140 22.27 -1.44 10.13
C LEU A 140 23.33 -2.49 10.48
N GLY A 141 23.64 -3.43 9.57
CA GLY A 141 24.55 -4.55 9.83
C GLY A 141 23.94 -5.67 10.70
N ASP A 142 22.65 -5.59 11.02
CA ASP A 142 21.93 -6.54 11.86
C ASP A 142 21.30 -7.65 11.00
N TYR A 143 22.14 -8.56 10.52
CA TYR A 143 21.69 -9.63 9.64
C TYR A 143 20.85 -10.70 10.34
N GLU A 144 20.89 -10.80 11.67
CA GLU A 144 20.07 -11.75 12.42
C GLU A 144 18.62 -11.27 12.46
N ASN A 145 18.37 -10.00 12.76
CA ASN A 145 17.00 -9.47 12.68
C ASN A 145 16.52 -9.37 11.22
N ALA A 146 17.41 -9.07 10.26
CA ALA A 146 17.04 -9.13 8.85
C ALA A 146 16.51 -10.53 8.44
N ARG A 147 17.12 -11.60 8.94
CA ARG A 147 16.65 -12.98 8.71
C ARG A 147 15.22 -13.18 9.19
N VAL A 148 14.91 -12.69 10.39
CA VAL A 148 13.57 -12.81 10.98
C VAL A 148 12.55 -12.14 10.07
N GLU A 149 12.84 -10.91 9.61
CA GLU A 149 11.95 -10.17 8.73
C GLU A 149 11.77 -10.85 7.36
N PHE A 150 12.83 -11.36 6.74
CA PHE A 150 12.69 -12.10 5.46
C PHE A 150 11.93 -13.43 5.60
N ASN A 151 12.00 -14.08 6.75
CA ASN A 151 11.13 -15.22 7.05
C ASN A 151 9.66 -14.78 7.20
N ARG A 152 9.39 -13.61 7.81
CA ARG A 152 8.05 -13.02 7.85
C ARG A 152 7.55 -12.67 6.46
N VAL A 153 8.39 -12.13 5.57
CA VAL A 153 8.01 -11.87 4.17
C VAL A 153 7.53 -13.17 3.49
N ALA A 154 8.24 -14.30 3.66
CA ALA A 154 7.85 -15.58 3.07
C ALA A 154 6.46 -16.01 3.58
N LEU A 155 6.26 -15.92 4.89
CA LEU A 155 5.00 -16.27 5.54
C LEU A 155 3.85 -15.37 5.09
N ARG A 156 4.07 -14.06 5.00
CA ARG A 156 3.04 -13.10 4.55
C ARG A 156 2.61 -13.33 3.12
N GLN A 157 3.52 -13.72 2.23
CA GLN A 157 3.14 -14.09 0.87
C GLN A 157 2.24 -15.34 0.83
N GLU A 158 2.51 -16.35 1.66
CA GLU A 158 1.63 -17.52 1.76
C GLU A 158 0.27 -17.19 2.39
N VAL A 159 0.26 -16.37 3.44
CA VAL A 159 -0.99 -15.89 4.07
C VAL A 159 -1.82 -15.08 3.08
N ALA A 160 -1.20 -14.19 2.29
CA ALA A 160 -1.90 -13.39 1.29
C ALA A 160 -2.62 -14.27 0.25
N LYS A 161 -1.98 -15.35 -0.22
CA LYS A 161 -2.61 -16.30 -1.18
C LYS A 161 -3.88 -16.93 -0.60
N GLU A 162 -3.82 -17.42 0.65
CA GLU A 162 -4.96 -18.04 1.30
C GLU A 162 -6.05 -17.00 1.65
N TYR A 163 -5.64 -15.81 2.11
CA TYR A 163 -6.55 -14.69 2.35
C TYR A 163 -7.37 -14.35 1.11
N PHE A 164 -6.74 -14.15 -0.05
CA PHE A 164 -7.47 -13.81 -1.27
C PHE A 164 -8.40 -14.93 -1.75
N LYS A 165 -8.00 -16.19 -1.58
CA LYS A 165 -8.88 -17.32 -1.88
C LYS A 165 -10.14 -17.30 -1.02
N GLN A 166 -10.01 -16.95 0.26
CA GLN A 166 -11.14 -16.82 1.18
C GLN A 166 -11.99 -15.59 0.87
N GLU A 167 -11.39 -14.44 0.59
CA GLU A 167 -12.12 -13.22 0.21
C GLU A 167 -12.94 -13.41 -1.06
N ILE A 168 -12.40 -14.12 -2.07
CA ILE A 168 -13.15 -14.46 -3.28
C ILE A 168 -14.37 -15.36 -2.95
N ALA A 169 -14.21 -16.32 -2.04
CA ALA A 169 -15.30 -17.20 -1.62
C ALA A 169 -16.36 -16.43 -0.81
N LYS A 170 -15.92 -15.59 0.13
CA LYS A 170 -16.77 -14.75 0.98
C LYS A 170 -17.56 -13.75 0.14
N ALA A 171 -16.92 -13.05 -0.79
CA ALA A 171 -17.58 -12.12 -1.70
C ALA A 171 -18.68 -12.81 -2.52
N LYS A 172 -18.46 -14.05 -2.97
CA LYS A 172 -19.51 -14.84 -3.66
C LYS A 172 -20.66 -15.18 -2.73
N GLU A 173 -20.38 -15.62 -1.50
CA GLU A 173 -21.41 -15.94 -0.51
C GLU A 173 -22.24 -14.72 -0.13
N GLU A 174 -21.59 -13.57 0.10
CA GLU A 174 -22.24 -12.31 0.45
C GLU A 174 -23.11 -11.78 -0.69
N GLN A 175 -22.67 -11.93 -1.95
CA GLN A 175 -23.52 -11.65 -3.10
C GLN A 175 -24.77 -12.53 -3.14
N GLU A 176 -24.64 -13.84 -2.90
CA GLU A 176 -25.79 -14.75 -2.86
C GLU A 176 -26.73 -14.49 -1.68
N LYS A 177 -26.20 -14.04 -0.53
CA LYS A 177 -27.00 -13.57 0.60
C LYS A 177 -27.73 -12.28 0.27
N ALA A 178 -27.03 -11.30 -0.31
CA ALA A 178 -27.62 -10.01 -0.69
C ALA A 178 -28.76 -10.18 -1.68
N LYS A 179 -28.65 -11.10 -2.67
CA LYS A 179 -29.73 -11.43 -3.60
C LYS A 179 -31.03 -11.93 -2.95
N LYS A 180 -30.98 -12.38 -1.68
CA LYS A 180 -32.15 -12.82 -0.91
C LYS A 180 -32.76 -11.70 -0.05
N ASP A 181 -32.06 -10.56 0.09
CA ASP A 181 -32.56 -9.41 0.83
C ASP A 181 -33.68 -8.71 0.04
N PRO A 182 -34.83 -8.37 0.65
CA PRO A 182 -35.91 -7.65 -0.02
C PRO A 182 -35.49 -6.31 -0.63
N SER A 183 -34.42 -5.70 -0.13
CA SER A 183 -33.86 -4.44 -0.62
C SER A 183 -33.02 -4.62 -1.88
N TYR A 184 -32.63 -5.86 -2.23
CA TYR A 184 -31.92 -6.18 -3.46
C TYR A 184 -32.92 -6.25 -4.64
N THR A 185 -33.41 -5.08 -5.04
CA THR A 185 -34.34 -4.96 -6.17
C THR A 185 -33.61 -5.00 -7.52
N LYS A 186 -34.38 -5.02 -8.61
CA LYS A 186 -33.82 -4.92 -9.97
C LYS A 186 -33.02 -3.63 -10.18
N GLU A 187 -33.43 -2.53 -9.56
CA GLU A 187 -32.73 -1.24 -9.62
C GLU A 187 -31.38 -1.30 -8.90
N VAL A 188 -31.31 -1.97 -7.74
CA VAL A 188 -30.04 -2.23 -7.04
C VAL A 188 -29.13 -3.10 -7.89
N GLN A 189 -29.66 -4.18 -8.47
CA GLN A 189 -28.89 -5.04 -9.37
C GLN A 189 -28.33 -4.25 -10.56
N ASN A 190 -29.16 -3.44 -11.21
CA ASN A 190 -28.73 -2.60 -12.34
C ASN A 190 -27.65 -1.60 -11.92
N GLY A 191 -27.80 -0.94 -10.77
CA GLY A 191 -26.79 -0.01 -10.24
C GLY A 191 -25.45 -0.71 -9.95
N ILE A 192 -25.46 -1.94 -9.43
CA ILE A 192 -24.25 -2.74 -9.25
C ILE A 192 -23.57 -3.04 -10.59
N GLU A 193 -24.33 -3.46 -11.60
CA GLU A 193 -23.78 -3.76 -12.93
C GLU A 193 -23.27 -2.50 -13.65
N GLU A 194 -23.93 -1.36 -13.48
CA GLU A 194 -23.48 -0.07 -14.00
C GLU A 194 -22.11 0.31 -13.40
N VAL A 195 -21.97 0.20 -12.07
CA VAL A 195 -20.68 0.47 -11.40
C VAL A 195 -19.61 -0.51 -11.88
N LYS A 196 -19.91 -1.81 -12.00
CA LYS A 196 -18.96 -2.79 -12.52
C LYS A 196 -18.48 -2.45 -13.94
N SER A 197 -19.40 -2.02 -14.81
CA SER A 197 -19.07 -1.61 -16.18
C SER A 197 -18.12 -0.41 -16.19
N GLU A 198 -18.34 0.58 -15.33
CA GLU A 198 -17.42 1.72 -15.21
C GLU A 198 -16.01 1.28 -14.79
N TYR A 199 -15.91 0.26 -13.93
CA TYR A 199 -14.62 -0.26 -13.49
C TYR A 199 -13.86 -1.04 -14.56
N GLU A 200 -14.52 -1.67 -15.54
CA GLU A 200 -13.82 -2.43 -16.59
C GLU A 200 -12.77 -1.57 -17.29
N HIS A 201 -13.11 -0.31 -17.62
CA HIS A 201 -12.22 0.66 -18.23
C HIS A 201 -11.14 1.19 -17.28
N LEU A 202 -11.40 1.23 -15.96
CA LEU A 202 -10.44 1.72 -14.98
C LEU A 202 -9.25 0.76 -14.76
N PHE A 203 -9.37 -0.50 -15.18
CA PHE A 203 -8.26 -1.46 -15.18
C PHE A 203 -7.49 -1.53 -16.51
N ASP A 204 -7.83 -0.69 -17.49
CA ASP A 204 -7.11 -0.65 -18.75
C ASP A 204 -5.62 -0.31 -18.53
N GLY A 205 -4.76 -1.16 -19.09
CA GLY A 205 -3.31 -1.03 -18.96
C GLY A 205 -2.71 -1.57 -17.65
N TYR A 206 -3.46 -2.30 -16.82
CA TYR A 206 -2.91 -3.08 -15.71
C TYR A 206 -2.88 -4.57 -16.05
N ASN A 207 -1.83 -5.28 -15.65
CA ASN A 207 -1.72 -6.73 -15.79
C ASN A 207 -2.08 -7.41 -14.48
N VAL A 208 -3.38 -7.56 -14.22
CA VAL A 208 -3.85 -8.24 -13.01
C VAL A 208 -3.48 -9.72 -13.04
N ALA A 209 -2.73 -10.16 -12.03
CA ALA A 209 -2.29 -11.54 -11.90
C ALA A 209 -3.43 -12.46 -11.44
N LYS A 210 -3.36 -13.74 -11.84
CA LYS A 210 -4.30 -14.77 -11.36
C LYS A 210 -4.03 -15.19 -9.92
N GLU A 211 -2.76 -15.18 -9.54
CA GLU A 211 -2.30 -15.50 -8.19
C GLU A 211 -1.47 -14.33 -7.69
N PHE A 212 -1.78 -13.88 -6.48
CA PHE A 212 -1.07 -12.77 -5.87
C PHE A 212 0.33 -13.22 -5.44
N THR A 213 1.34 -12.45 -5.86
CA THR A 213 2.73 -12.61 -5.45
C THR A 213 3.44 -11.26 -5.58
N ASN A 214 4.48 -11.04 -4.77
CA ASN A 214 5.37 -9.90 -4.94
C ASN A 214 6.77 -10.41 -5.32
N PRO A 215 7.11 -10.44 -6.63
CA PRO A 215 8.40 -10.96 -7.08
C PRO A 215 9.60 -10.21 -6.51
N TYR A 216 9.45 -8.92 -6.19
CA TYR A 216 10.50 -8.13 -5.57
C TYR A 216 10.77 -8.54 -4.12
N ALA A 217 9.71 -8.83 -3.35
CA ALA A 217 9.83 -9.36 -2.00
C ALA A 217 10.50 -10.76 -1.99
N SER A 218 10.17 -11.61 -2.96
CA SER A 218 10.86 -12.90 -3.17
C SER A 218 12.31 -12.72 -3.60
N TYR A 219 12.63 -11.69 -4.38
CA TYR A 219 14.00 -11.37 -4.79
C TYR A 219 14.84 -10.95 -3.58
N ALA A 220 14.29 -10.09 -2.72
CA ALA A 220 14.94 -9.66 -1.49
C ALA A 220 15.29 -10.86 -0.60
N GLN A 221 14.36 -11.83 -0.44
CA GLN A 221 14.62 -13.07 0.28
C GLN A 221 15.68 -13.95 -0.38
N ALA A 222 15.65 -14.07 -1.72
CA ALA A 222 16.61 -14.88 -2.46
C ALA A 222 18.03 -14.32 -2.32
N VAL A 223 18.20 -13.00 -2.48
CA VAL A 223 19.49 -12.33 -2.29
C VAL A 223 19.96 -12.41 -0.85
N PHE A 224 19.09 -12.18 0.14
CA PHE A 224 19.46 -12.33 1.54
C PHE A 224 19.96 -13.75 1.83
N SER A 225 19.23 -14.78 1.36
CA SER A 225 19.61 -16.18 1.54
C SER A 225 20.95 -16.49 0.85
N PHE A 226 21.20 -15.90 -0.33
CA PHE A 226 22.49 -16.02 -1.02
C PHE A 226 23.62 -15.42 -0.19
N MET A 227 23.46 -14.17 0.26
CA MET A 227 24.44 -13.46 1.10
C MET A 227 24.69 -14.19 2.41
N ASP A 228 23.67 -14.90 2.91
CA ASP A 228 23.75 -15.72 4.09
C ASP A 228 24.28 -17.14 3.87
N LYS A 229 24.69 -17.46 2.64
CA LYS A 229 25.23 -18.77 2.23
C LYS A 229 24.22 -19.92 2.28
N ASP A 230 22.93 -19.61 2.41
CA ASP A 230 21.82 -20.55 2.18
C ASP A 230 21.46 -20.56 0.69
N TYR A 231 22.39 -21.10 -0.11
CA TYR A 231 22.29 -21.13 -1.57
C TYR A 231 21.11 -21.96 -2.08
N ALA A 232 20.74 -23.02 -1.36
CA ALA A 232 19.59 -23.86 -1.73
C ALA A 232 18.29 -23.04 -1.64
N LYS A 233 18.06 -22.37 -0.49
CA LYS A 233 16.91 -21.49 -0.32
C LYS A 233 16.92 -20.32 -1.29
N ALA A 234 18.09 -19.73 -1.56
CA ALA A 234 18.25 -18.65 -2.52
C ALA A 234 17.77 -19.06 -3.92
N ILE A 235 18.22 -20.23 -4.40
CA ILE A 235 17.83 -20.79 -5.70
C ILE A 235 16.34 -21.07 -5.74
N ASP A 236 15.80 -21.73 -4.71
CA ASP A 236 14.39 -22.12 -4.68
C ASP A 236 13.47 -20.88 -4.69
N LYS A 237 13.80 -19.85 -3.92
CA LYS A 237 13.05 -18.59 -3.91
C LYS A 237 13.13 -17.86 -5.25
N PHE A 238 14.26 -17.91 -5.94
CA PHE A 238 14.35 -17.30 -7.27
C PHE A 238 13.56 -18.09 -8.33
N LYS A 239 13.52 -19.42 -8.24
CA LYS A 239 12.71 -20.26 -9.14
C LYS A 239 11.22 -19.96 -9.02
N GLU A 240 10.71 -19.62 -7.84
CA GLU A 240 9.33 -19.15 -7.66
C GLU A 240 9.04 -17.91 -8.53
N ILE A 241 10.00 -16.98 -8.61
CA ILE A 241 9.88 -15.79 -9.46
C ILE A 241 9.88 -16.18 -10.94
N SER A 242 10.83 -16.99 -11.39
CA SER A 242 10.97 -17.34 -12.81
C SER A 242 9.87 -18.28 -13.32
N ALA A 243 9.19 -18.99 -12.40
CA ALA A 243 7.98 -19.75 -12.71
C ALA A 243 6.87 -18.82 -13.23
N ILE A 244 6.71 -17.64 -12.62
CA ILE A 244 5.64 -16.67 -12.88
C ILE A 244 6.08 -15.63 -13.93
N ASN A 245 7.32 -15.16 -13.86
CA ASN A 245 7.89 -14.19 -14.79
C ASN A 245 8.97 -14.85 -15.67
N LYS A 246 8.61 -15.24 -16.90
CA LYS A 246 9.54 -15.89 -17.84
C LYS A 246 10.72 -15.01 -18.24
N LYS A 247 10.62 -13.67 -18.15
CA LYS A 247 11.74 -12.75 -18.40
C LYS A 247 12.87 -12.92 -17.37
N ALA A 248 12.56 -13.46 -16.18
CA ALA A 248 13.54 -13.70 -15.13
C ALA A 248 14.35 -15.00 -15.33
N VAL A 249 13.99 -15.88 -16.28
CA VAL A 249 14.65 -17.18 -16.47
C VAL A 249 16.15 -17.06 -16.80
N PRO A 250 16.61 -16.15 -17.68
CA PRO A 250 18.05 -15.98 -17.94
C PRO A 250 18.81 -15.56 -16.67
N PHE A 251 18.24 -14.65 -15.89
CA PHE A 251 18.84 -14.22 -14.63
C PHE A 251 18.87 -15.36 -13.61
N GLU A 252 17.76 -16.11 -13.46
CA GLU A 252 17.69 -17.28 -12.57
C GLU A 252 18.81 -18.28 -12.87
N LYS A 253 19.05 -18.60 -14.14
CA LYS A 253 20.14 -19.52 -14.51
C LYS A 253 21.51 -18.99 -14.08
N ASN A 254 21.78 -17.71 -14.29
CA ASN A 254 23.04 -17.08 -13.88
C ASN A 254 23.18 -17.04 -12.35
N PHE A 255 22.10 -16.69 -11.65
CA PHE A 255 22.03 -16.66 -10.19
C PHE A 255 22.24 -18.06 -9.59
N SER A 256 21.56 -19.07 -10.12
CA SER A 256 21.71 -20.47 -9.70
C SER A 256 23.10 -21.01 -10.00
N LYS A 257 23.70 -20.64 -11.14
CA LYS A 257 25.10 -20.99 -11.45
C LYS A 257 26.06 -20.34 -10.46
N ALA A 258 25.88 -19.05 -10.16
CA ALA A 258 26.68 -18.34 -9.17
C ALA A 258 26.59 -19.03 -7.80
N ALA A 259 25.37 -19.30 -7.32
CA ALA A 259 25.10 -19.94 -6.03
C ALA A 259 25.77 -21.33 -5.91
N ASN A 260 25.71 -22.16 -6.97
CA ASN A 260 26.36 -23.46 -7.00
C ASN A 260 27.89 -23.38 -7.14
N SER A 261 28.41 -22.28 -7.68
CA SER A 261 29.84 -22.08 -7.95
C SER A 261 30.60 -21.44 -6.78
N VAL A 262 29.93 -21.02 -5.69
CA VAL A 262 30.59 -20.35 -4.56
C VAL A 262 31.59 -21.25 -3.82
N LYS A 263 31.57 -22.57 -4.05
CA LYS A 263 32.70 -23.45 -3.68
C LYS A 263 34.04 -23.02 -4.32
N GLY A 264 34.03 -22.16 -5.35
CA GLY A 264 35.18 -21.61 -6.05
C GLY A 264 35.58 -20.16 -5.68
N GLY A 265 35.01 -19.56 -4.62
CA GLY A 265 35.53 -18.31 -4.02
C GLY A 265 35.15 -16.99 -4.70
N LYS A 266 34.11 -16.97 -5.55
CA LYS A 266 33.58 -15.73 -6.15
C LYS A 266 32.48 -15.11 -5.28
N ASN A 267 32.47 -13.78 -5.21
CA ASN A 267 31.40 -13.00 -4.59
C ASN A 267 30.71 -12.12 -5.63
N TYR A 268 29.51 -11.66 -5.31
CA TYR A 268 28.63 -10.95 -6.23
C TYR A 268 28.07 -9.67 -5.63
N ILE A 269 27.79 -8.72 -6.51
CA ILE A 269 27.06 -7.49 -6.20
C ILE A 269 25.68 -7.62 -6.84
N PHE A 270 24.66 -7.57 -6.00
CA PHE A 270 23.25 -7.59 -6.37
C PHE A 270 22.70 -6.17 -6.39
N LEU A 271 21.79 -5.89 -7.31
CA LEU A 271 21.08 -4.61 -7.40
C LEU A 271 19.59 -4.80 -7.15
N ALA A 272 19.04 -4.03 -6.21
CA ALA A 272 17.62 -3.80 -6.03
C ALA A 272 17.30 -2.33 -6.38
N PHE A 273 16.74 -2.09 -7.57
CA PHE A 273 16.39 -0.74 -8.01
C PHE A 273 14.88 -0.50 -7.92
N GLU A 274 14.47 0.52 -7.18
CA GLU A 274 13.09 0.94 -6.97
C GLU A 274 12.82 2.28 -7.66
N ASP A 275 12.02 2.26 -8.72
CA ASP A 275 11.79 3.40 -9.59
C ASP A 275 10.42 4.06 -9.36
N GLY A 276 10.39 5.39 -9.31
CA GLY A 276 9.17 6.18 -9.37
C GLY A 276 8.22 5.96 -8.19
N LEU A 277 6.96 6.34 -8.35
CA LEU A 277 5.92 6.12 -7.36
C LEU A 277 4.83 5.24 -7.97
N GLY A 278 4.45 4.17 -7.27
CA GLY A 278 3.40 3.26 -7.71
C GLY A 278 2.03 3.91 -7.64
N SER A 279 1.00 3.23 -8.11
CA SER A 279 -0.36 3.75 -8.07
C SER A 279 -0.84 4.20 -6.68
N GLU A 280 -1.78 5.13 -6.66
CA GLU A 280 -2.50 5.56 -5.45
C GLU A 280 -4.02 5.45 -5.66
N LYS A 281 -4.78 5.46 -4.55
CA LYS A 281 -6.24 5.57 -4.64
C LYS A 281 -6.67 7.04 -4.77
N ASP A 282 -7.67 7.26 -5.60
CA ASP A 282 -8.44 8.49 -5.71
C ASP A 282 -9.93 8.12 -5.74
N GLU A 283 -10.83 9.09 -5.86
CA GLU A 283 -12.26 8.84 -5.97
C GLU A 283 -12.82 9.21 -7.36
N PHE A 284 -13.89 8.52 -7.74
CA PHE A 284 -14.83 8.99 -8.76
C PHE A 284 -16.25 8.90 -8.23
N LYS A 285 -17.16 9.66 -8.84
CA LYS A 285 -18.57 9.68 -8.45
C LYS A 285 -19.43 9.17 -9.59
N LEU A 286 -20.35 8.27 -9.27
CA LEU A 286 -21.35 7.75 -10.21
C LEU A 286 -22.74 7.98 -9.63
N THR A 287 -23.66 8.46 -10.47
CA THR A 287 -25.06 8.70 -10.05
C THR A 287 -25.92 7.58 -10.57
N ILE A 288 -26.39 6.71 -9.66
CA ILE A 288 -27.20 5.55 -10.01
C ILE A 288 -28.63 5.67 -9.45
N PRO A 289 -29.65 5.18 -10.17
CA PRO A 289 -31.04 5.20 -9.70
C PRO A 289 -31.28 4.10 -8.65
N LEU A 290 -31.58 4.48 -7.40
CA LEU A 290 -31.78 3.53 -6.29
C LEU A 290 -33.19 3.61 -5.69
N PRO A 291 -33.74 2.49 -5.18
CA PRO A 291 -35.05 2.44 -4.55
C PRO A 291 -34.96 2.93 -3.09
N ILE A 292 -35.17 4.23 -2.86
CA ILE A 292 -35.11 4.83 -1.53
C ILE A 292 -36.52 5.21 -1.09
N ASN A 293 -36.99 4.68 0.05
CA ASN A 293 -38.33 4.96 0.60
C ASN A 293 -39.48 4.73 -0.40
N GLY A 294 -39.40 3.67 -1.21
CA GLY A 294 -40.40 3.33 -2.22
C GLY A 294 -40.41 4.23 -3.47
N LYS A 295 -39.40 5.09 -3.64
CA LYS A 295 -39.22 5.93 -4.84
C LYS A 295 -37.85 5.70 -5.46
N ILE A 296 -37.79 5.77 -6.79
CA ILE A 296 -36.50 5.76 -7.50
C ILE A 296 -35.86 7.13 -7.36
N THR A 297 -34.69 7.15 -6.71
CA THR A 297 -33.95 8.37 -6.39
C THR A 297 -32.57 8.30 -7.02
N ALA A 298 -32.23 9.31 -7.83
CA ALA A 298 -30.88 9.46 -8.37
C ALA A 298 -29.90 9.72 -7.22
N THR A 299 -28.97 8.80 -7.01
CA THR A 299 -28.08 8.80 -5.85
C THR A 299 -26.63 8.83 -6.32
N SER A 300 -25.90 9.88 -5.96
CA SER A 300 -24.48 10.04 -6.30
C SER A 300 -23.60 9.35 -5.25
N LEU A 301 -22.93 8.27 -5.64
CA LEU A 301 -22.02 7.49 -4.80
C LEU A 301 -20.58 7.76 -5.20
N ALA A 302 -19.67 7.85 -4.21
CA ALA A 302 -18.24 7.87 -4.48
C ALA A 302 -17.65 6.47 -4.37
N PHE A 303 -16.77 6.16 -5.30
CA PHE A 303 -16.12 4.87 -5.45
C PHE A 303 -14.60 5.06 -5.58
N PRO A 304 -13.79 4.16 -5.02
CA PRO A 304 -12.34 4.27 -5.12
C PRO A 304 -11.91 3.92 -6.55
N LYS A 305 -10.93 4.63 -7.10
CA LYS A 305 -10.24 4.27 -8.35
C LYS A 305 -8.73 4.29 -8.13
N ILE A 306 -8.01 3.60 -9.00
CA ILE A 306 -6.56 3.59 -9.00
C ILE A 306 -6.04 4.60 -10.02
N VAL A 307 -5.09 5.44 -9.61
CA VAL A 307 -4.42 6.39 -10.49
C VAL A 307 -2.93 6.06 -10.54
N LYS A 308 -2.41 5.86 -11.77
CA LYS A 308 -0.98 5.66 -12.00
C LYS A 308 -0.20 6.94 -11.73
N ARG A 309 0.99 6.78 -11.16
CA ARG A 309 1.96 7.86 -10.96
C ARG A 309 3.21 7.65 -11.81
N ASP A 310 4.06 8.67 -11.83
CA ASP A 310 5.20 8.73 -12.75
C ASP A 310 6.35 7.80 -12.35
N ALA A 311 6.99 7.26 -13.39
CA ALA A 311 8.31 6.64 -13.29
C ALA A 311 9.37 7.71 -13.01
N SER A 312 10.56 7.28 -12.56
CA SER A 312 11.72 8.18 -12.41
C SER A 312 12.74 7.92 -13.53
N LEU A 313 13.78 7.12 -13.25
CA LEU A 313 14.84 6.80 -14.20
C LEU A 313 14.50 5.59 -15.09
N LYS A 314 13.48 4.79 -14.71
CA LYS A 314 13.02 3.54 -15.37
C LYS A 314 14.04 2.39 -15.34
N THR A 315 15.28 2.64 -15.76
CA THR A 315 16.37 1.65 -15.73
C THR A 315 17.69 2.29 -15.37
N ILE A 316 18.55 1.50 -14.73
CA ILE A 316 19.93 1.84 -14.41
C ILE A 316 20.84 0.66 -14.79
N SER A 317 22.15 0.93 -14.89
CA SER A 317 23.16 -0.11 -15.07
C SER A 317 24.05 -0.24 -13.83
N LEU A 318 24.47 -1.47 -13.51
CA LEU A 318 25.46 -1.79 -12.49
C LEU A 318 26.70 -2.36 -13.17
N ASN A 319 27.84 -1.65 -13.11
CA ASN A 319 29.09 -2.06 -13.77
C ASN A 319 28.93 -2.39 -15.28
N GLY A 320 28.00 -1.71 -15.95
CA GLY A 320 27.67 -1.94 -17.36
C GLY A 320 26.58 -2.99 -17.62
N GLU A 321 26.20 -3.80 -16.62
CA GLU A 321 25.07 -4.72 -16.70
C GLU A 321 23.76 -3.93 -16.53
N GLN A 322 22.85 -4.01 -17.50
CA GLN A 322 21.58 -3.30 -17.42
C GLN A 322 20.60 -4.00 -16.48
N SER A 323 19.92 -3.21 -15.64
CA SER A 323 18.84 -3.72 -14.81
C SER A 323 17.62 -4.09 -15.66
N PHE A 324 16.89 -5.11 -15.24
CA PHE A 324 15.61 -5.49 -15.85
C PHE A 324 14.51 -5.55 -14.81
N GLU A 325 13.29 -5.20 -15.22
CA GLU A 325 12.11 -5.18 -14.36
C GLU A 325 11.71 -6.59 -13.92
N ILE A 326 11.60 -6.79 -12.61
CA ILE A 326 11.14 -8.04 -12.00
C ILE A 326 9.72 -7.93 -11.44
N ALA A 327 9.30 -6.73 -11.05
CA ALA A 327 7.98 -6.46 -10.48
C ALA A 327 7.46 -5.09 -10.91
N ASN A 328 6.15 -5.04 -11.19
CA ASN A 328 5.39 -3.81 -11.38
C ASN A 328 4.39 -3.68 -10.22
N PHE A 329 4.54 -2.62 -9.43
CA PHE A 329 3.71 -2.41 -8.24
C PHE A 329 2.34 -1.85 -8.58
N ASP A 330 2.17 -1.16 -9.71
CA ASP A 330 0.85 -0.78 -10.21
C ASP A 330 0.01 -2.04 -10.47
N ASP A 331 0.63 -3.10 -11.03
CA ASP A 331 -0.02 -4.38 -11.31
C ASP A 331 -0.32 -5.18 -10.03
N ILE A 332 0.60 -5.18 -9.05
CA ILE A 332 0.39 -5.81 -7.73
C ILE A 332 -0.77 -5.13 -7.00
N PHE A 333 -0.78 -3.80 -6.98
CA PHE A 333 -1.86 -3.00 -6.41
C PHE A 333 -3.19 -3.33 -7.08
N ALA A 334 -3.23 -3.27 -8.42
CA ALA A 334 -4.45 -3.51 -9.19
C ALA A 334 -4.98 -4.95 -9.01
N THR A 335 -4.09 -5.92 -8.79
CA THR A 335 -4.47 -7.30 -8.51
C THR A 335 -5.27 -7.42 -7.22
N GLU A 336 -4.74 -6.89 -6.12
CA GLU A 336 -5.44 -6.90 -4.83
C GLU A 336 -6.74 -6.09 -4.89
N PHE A 337 -6.70 -4.88 -5.46
CA PHE A 337 -7.89 -4.04 -5.58
C PHE A 337 -9.01 -4.69 -6.41
N LYS A 338 -8.68 -5.41 -7.49
CA LYS A 338 -9.66 -6.13 -8.30
C LYS A 338 -10.32 -7.29 -7.55
N ILE A 339 -9.61 -7.91 -6.61
CA ILE A 339 -10.16 -8.98 -5.76
C ILE A 339 -11.18 -8.41 -4.77
N GLU A 340 -10.90 -7.24 -4.19
CA GLU A 340 -11.77 -6.57 -3.21
C GLU A 340 -13.00 -5.90 -3.84
N LEU A 341 -12.87 -5.49 -5.10
CA LEU A 341 -13.84 -4.64 -5.78
C LEU A 341 -15.30 -5.13 -5.75
N PRO A 342 -15.62 -6.42 -5.99
CA PRO A 342 -17.01 -6.87 -6.00
C PRO A 342 -17.72 -6.61 -4.67
N GLN A 343 -16.98 -6.69 -3.56
CA GLN A 343 -17.51 -6.45 -2.22
C GLN A 343 -17.63 -4.95 -1.91
N ILE A 344 -16.65 -4.15 -2.36
CA ILE A 344 -16.74 -2.67 -2.29
C ILE A 344 -17.99 -2.18 -3.01
N ILE A 345 -18.25 -2.65 -4.23
CA ILE A 345 -19.42 -2.24 -5.02
C ILE A 345 -20.70 -2.66 -4.31
N LEU A 346 -20.82 -3.93 -3.91
CA LEU A 346 -22.02 -4.46 -3.26
C LEU A 346 -22.35 -3.66 -1.99
N ASN A 347 -21.37 -3.47 -1.11
CA ASN A 347 -21.57 -2.76 0.16
C ASN A 347 -21.89 -1.29 -0.05
N SER A 348 -21.25 -0.63 -1.02
CA SER A 348 -21.52 0.79 -1.31
C SER A 348 -22.95 1.00 -1.78
N VAL A 349 -23.44 0.18 -2.71
CA VAL A 349 -24.81 0.28 -3.22
C VAL A 349 -25.84 -0.09 -2.15
N MET A 350 -25.67 -1.24 -1.48
CA MET A 350 -26.61 -1.70 -0.45
C MET A 350 -26.65 -0.76 0.76
N SER A 351 -25.49 -0.27 1.23
CA SER A 351 -25.44 0.68 2.35
C SER A 351 -26.09 2.01 1.99
N SER A 352 -26.00 2.46 0.73
CA SER A 352 -26.69 3.67 0.28
C SER A 352 -28.21 3.52 0.37
N VAL A 353 -28.77 2.37 -0.03
CA VAL A 353 -30.21 2.10 0.10
C VAL A 353 -30.61 2.15 1.57
N ALA A 354 -29.89 1.45 2.44
CA ALA A 354 -30.16 1.42 3.87
C ALA A 354 -30.08 2.83 4.53
N LYS A 355 -29.02 3.59 4.23
CA LYS A 355 -28.83 4.97 4.73
C LYS A 355 -29.92 5.92 4.20
N GLY A 356 -30.33 5.78 2.94
CA GLY A 356 -31.41 6.56 2.35
C GLY A 356 -32.77 6.30 3.02
N VAL A 357 -33.06 5.05 3.36
CA VAL A 357 -34.26 4.67 4.11
C VAL A 357 -34.24 5.28 5.52
N ALA A 358 -33.12 5.16 6.23
CA ALA A 358 -32.95 5.73 7.56
C ALA A 358 -33.11 7.26 7.57
N ALA A 359 -32.50 7.96 6.62
CA ALA A 359 -32.60 9.42 6.49
C ALA A 359 -34.05 9.88 6.24
N GLY A 360 -34.80 9.17 5.40
CA GLY A 360 -36.21 9.48 5.15
C GLY A 360 -37.12 9.23 6.35
N ALA A 361 -36.84 8.20 7.15
CA ALA A 361 -37.59 7.94 8.39
C ALA A 361 -37.43 9.08 9.42
N VAL A 362 -36.22 9.66 9.54
CA VAL A 362 -35.96 10.81 10.41
C VAL A 362 -36.68 12.07 9.91
N ALA A 363 -36.68 12.30 8.59
CA ALA A 363 -37.36 13.44 7.98
C ALA A 363 -38.89 13.40 8.18
N ASN A 364 -39.51 12.21 8.14
CA ASN A 364 -40.96 12.07 8.29
C ASN A 364 -41.46 12.17 9.75
N ASN A 365 -40.61 11.90 10.74
CA ASN A 365 -40.97 11.92 12.17
C ASN A 365 -40.82 13.31 12.83
N THR A 366 -40.42 14.36 12.10
CA THR A 366 -40.13 15.70 12.63
C THR A 366 -41.12 16.76 12.15
N SER A 367 -42.42 16.55 12.43
CA SER A 367 -43.51 17.48 12.13
C SER A 367 -43.71 18.52 13.24
N GLY A 368 -42.77 19.48 13.37
CA GLY A 368 -42.87 20.62 14.29
C GLY A 368 -41.89 21.76 13.97
N ILE A 369 -42.11 22.95 14.56
CA ILE A 369 -41.41 24.25 14.28
C ILE A 369 -39.86 24.20 14.40
N GLY A 370 -39.26 23.09 14.83
CA GLY A 370 -37.82 22.82 14.77
C GLY A 370 -37.28 22.28 13.41
N GLY A 371 -38.15 22.03 12.42
CA GLY A 371 -37.79 21.38 11.15
C GLY A 371 -36.86 22.17 10.21
N GLY A 372 -36.73 23.50 10.39
CA GLY A 372 -35.87 24.35 9.55
C GLY A 372 -34.36 24.23 9.85
N LEU A 373 -33.98 23.75 11.03
CA LEU A 373 -32.57 23.55 11.41
C LEU A 373 -32.08 22.12 11.12
N VAL A 374 -33.00 21.14 11.06
CA VAL A 374 -32.70 19.74 10.74
C VAL A 374 -32.53 19.50 9.23
N SER A 375 -33.26 20.23 8.37
CA SER A 375 -33.08 20.15 6.91
C SER A 375 -31.73 20.69 6.44
N LEU A 376 -31.16 21.68 7.16
CA LEU A 376 -29.79 22.15 6.96
C LEU A 376 -28.75 21.14 7.48
N GLY A 377 -29.08 20.37 8.54
CA GLY A 377 -28.26 19.25 9.02
C GLY A 377 -28.28 18.01 8.12
N ALA A 378 -29.41 17.73 7.46
CA ALA A 378 -29.57 16.61 6.53
C ALA A 378 -28.71 16.77 5.26
N GLY A 379 -28.54 18.00 4.75
CA GLY A 379 -27.66 18.28 3.62
C GLY A 379 -26.17 18.09 3.93
N ALA A 380 -25.75 18.39 5.17
CA ALA A 380 -24.39 18.13 5.65
C ALA A 380 -24.14 16.63 5.93
N LEU A 381 -25.15 15.90 6.43
CA LEU A 381 -25.11 14.44 6.57
C LEU A 381 -24.90 13.76 5.20
N LEU A 382 -25.58 14.22 4.15
CA LEU A 382 -25.48 13.60 2.82
C LEU A 382 -24.12 13.77 2.13
N SER A 383 -23.37 14.84 2.42
CA SER A 383 -22.03 15.04 1.83
C SER A 383 -20.93 14.22 2.52
N GLU A 384 -21.11 13.85 3.79
CA GLU A 384 -20.21 12.97 4.54
C GLU A 384 -20.51 11.48 4.31
N ILE A 385 -21.74 11.14 3.93
CA ILE A 385 -22.22 9.75 3.76
C ILE A 385 -21.52 8.98 2.61
N ASN A 386 -20.95 9.70 1.64
CA ASN A 386 -20.39 9.14 0.40
C ASN A 386 -18.89 9.44 0.22
N LYS A 387 -18.09 9.35 1.28
CA LYS A 387 -16.63 9.30 1.13
C LYS A 387 -16.19 7.85 0.97
N THR A 388 -15.37 7.59 -0.04
CA THR A 388 -14.68 6.30 -0.18
C THR A 388 -13.33 6.37 0.52
N ASP A 389 -12.84 5.24 1.01
CA ASP A 389 -11.47 5.16 1.51
C ASP A 389 -10.49 5.26 0.33
N THR A 390 -9.70 6.33 0.31
CA THR A 390 -8.62 6.57 -0.67
C THR A 390 -7.24 6.38 -0.05
N ARG A 391 -7.14 5.83 1.17
CA ARG A 391 -5.84 5.55 1.79
C ARG A 391 -5.15 4.38 1.10
N SER A 392 -3.85 4.55 0.92
CA SER A 392 -2.90 3.55 0.41
C SER A 392 -1.49 3.96 0.80
N TRP A 393 -0.53 3.03 0.75
CA TRP A 393 0.88 3.38 0.95
C TRP A 393 1.40 4.23 -0.21
N LEU A 394 1.71 5.50 0.05
CA LEU A 394 1.97 6.50 -0.97
C LEU A 394 3.41 6.47 -1.52
N SER A 395 4.32 5.68 -0.95
CA SER A 395 5.75 5.72 -1.30
C SER A 395 6.30 4.44 -1.91
N LEU A 396 5.47 3.41 -2.08
CA LEU A 396 5.89 2.22 -2.80
C LEU A 396 6.33 2.60 -4.22
N PRO A 397 7.33 1.89 -4.78
CA PRO A 397 7.82 2.16 -6.11
C PRO A 397 6.77 1.86 -7.17
N LYS A 398 6.98 2.38 -8.37
CA LYS A 398 6.21 2.00 -9.56
C LYS A 398 6.67 0.65 -10.08
N THR A 399 7.98 0.49 -10.21
CA THR A 399 8.60 -0.75 -10.67
C THR A 399 9.82 -1.07 -9.81
N ALA A 400 10.15 -2.35 -9.76
CA ALA A 400 11.41 -2.80 -9.22
C ALA A 400 12.18 -3.58 -10.29
N SER A 401 13.45 -3.23 -10.44
CA SER A 401 14.39 -3.83 -11.38
C SER A 401 15.61 -4.38 -10.66
N ILE A 402 16.22 -5.40 -11.24
CA ILE A 402 17.34 -6.11 -10.62
C ILE A 402 18.50 -6.30 -11.60
N ALA A 403 19.71 -6.43 -11.05
CA ALA A 403 20.92 -6.80 -11.76
C ALA A 403 21.85 -7.60 -10.84
N MET A 404 22.84 -8.29 -11.42
CA MET A 404 23.86 -9.04 -10.69
C MET A 404 25.16 -9.03 -11.47
N VAL A 405 26.27 -8.72 -10.79
CA VAL A 405 27.63 -8.77 -11.35
C VAL A 405 28.58 -9.44 -10.38
N GLU A 406 29.70 -9.97 -10.90
CA GLU A 406 30.80 -10.45 -10.05
C GLU A 406 31.44 -9.26 -9.31
N ASN A 407 31.76 -9.44 -8.03
CA ASN A 407 32.38 -8.42 -7.22
C ASN A 407 33.88 -8.29 -7.55
N THR A 408 34.26 -7.22 -8.24
CA THR A 408 35.65 -6.89 -8.59
C THR A 408 36.30 -5.90 -7.63
N GLY A 409 35.64 -5.57 -6.51
CA GLY A 409 36.11 -4.65 -5.47
C GLY A 409 35.55 -3.23 -5.58
N SER A 410 34.69 -2.97 -6.56
CA SER A 410 34.06 -1.65 -6.75
C SER A 410 32.74 -1.78 -7.50
N TYR A 411 31.93 -0.73 -7.40
CA TYR A 411 30.71 -0.57 -8.17
C TYR A 411 30.63 0.82 -8.81
N ILE A 412 29.95 0.89 -9.95
CA ILE A 412 29.45 2.10 -10.57
C ILE A 412 28.02 1.87 -11.04
N ILE A 413 27.14 2.79 -10.66
CA ILE A 413 25.75 2.85 -11.09
C ILE A 413 25.58 4.03 -12.03
N LYS A 414 24.96 3.80 -13.19
CA LYS A 414 24.64 4.84 -14.16
C LYS A 414 23.18 4.82 -14.57
N ASP A 415 22.64 5.99 -14.88
CA ASP A 415 21.34 6.12 -15.52
C ASP A 415 21.39 5.68 -17.00
N SER A 416 20.24 5.70 -17.68
CA SER A 416 20.12 5.37 -19.10
C SER A 416 20.89 6.29 -20.04
N ASN A 417 21.22 7.51 -19.60
CA ASN A 417 21.99 8.49 -20.36
C ASN A 417 23.51 8.34 -20.14
N GLY A 418 23.92 7.42 -19.27
CA GLY A 418 25.32 7.19 -18.91
C GLY A 418 25.84 8.12 -17.82
N ASN A 419 24.98 8.93 -17.19
CA ASN A 419 25.36 9.78 -16.06
C ASN A 419 25.61 8.91 -14.82
N GLU A 420 26.65 9.24 -14.07
CA GLU A 420 26.98 8.55 -12.82
C GLU A 420 25.96 8.90 -11.72
N ILE A 421 25.29 7.88 -11.18
CA ILE A 421 24.39 8.02 -10.01
C ILE A 421 25.21 7.87 -8.73
N SER A 422 26.04 6.82 -8.66
CA SER A 422 26.88 6.52 -7.51
C SER A 422 28.03 5.59 -7.93
N LYS A 423 29.16 5.69 -7.23
CA LYS A 423 30.27 4.74 -7.31
C LYS A 423 30.90 4.58 -5.94
N GLY A 424 31.53 3.45 -5.71
CA GLY A 424 32.20 3.16 -4.45
C GLY A 424 33.01 1.87 -4.49
N ASN A 425 33.65 1.57 -3.37
CA ASN A 425 34.38 0.33 -3.16
C ASN A 425 33.49 -0.67 -2.42
N ILE A 426 33.71 -1.97 -2.66
CA ILE A 426 33.08 -3.08 -1.95
C ILE A 426 34.20 -4.07 -1.61
N GLU A 427 34.17 -4.67 -0.43
CA GLU A 427 35.14 -5.69 -0.05
C GLU A 427 35.06 -6.91 -0.98
N LYS A 428 36.14 -7.25 -1.69
CA LYS A 428 36.17 -8.34 -2.69
C LYS A 428 35.76 -9.72 -2.14
N ASN A 429 35.95 -9.93 -0.86
CA ASN A 429 35.65 -11.17 -0.15
C ASN A 429 34.20 -11.24 0.39
N LYS A 430 33.39 -10.21 0.18
CA LYS A 430 31.99 -10.13 0.61
C LYS A 430 31.02 -10.10 -0.57
N ASN A 431 29.81 -10.60 -0.34
CA ASN A 431 28.70 -10.31 -1.23
C ASN A 431 28.10 -8.96 -0.84
N ALA A 432 27.51 -8.25 -1.79
CA ALA A 432 26.86 -6.98 -1.53
C ALA A 432 25.48 -6.90 -2.17
N LEU A 433 24.54 -6.28 -1.48
CA LEU A 433 23.30 -5.79 -2.06
C LEU A 433 23.37 -4.27 -2.09
N ILE A 434 23.21 -3.70 -3.29
CA ILE A 434 23.01 -2.27 -3.48
C ILE A 434 21.53 -2.04 -3.70
N TRP A 435 20.91 -1.31 -2.78
CA TRP A 435 19.54 -0.84 -2.92
C TRP A 435 19.56 0.60 -3.42
N VAL A 436 18.83 0.87 -4.50
CA VAL A 436 18.73 2.19 -5.14
C VAL A 436 17.27 2.59 -5.20
N ARG A 437 16.93 3.75 -4.63
CA ARG A 437 15.58 4.33 -4.70
C ARG A 437 15.63 5.63 -5.48
N SER A 438 14.84 5.73 -6.54
CA SER A 438 14.70 6.95 -7.33
C SER A 438 13.26 7.43 -7.38
N VAL A 439 13.03 8.69 -7.02
CA VAL A 439 11.75 9.40 -7.17
C VAL A 439 11.99 10.64 -8.01
N SER A 440 11.09 10.92 -8.96
CA SER A 440 11.23 12.05 -9.88
C SER A 440 11.45 13.37 -9.11
N GLY A 441 12.39 14.19 -9.58
CA GLY A 441 12.73 15.47 -8.94
C GLY A 441 13.67 15.38 -7.73
N SER A 442 14.03 14.18 -7.27
CA SER A 442 14.94 13.97 -6.15
C SER A 442 16.22 13.24 -6.57
N LYS A 443 17.32 13.42 -5.82
CA LYS A 443 18.54 12.64 -6.02
C LYS A 443 18.28 11.18 -5.60
N PRO A 444 18.66 10.17 -6.40
CA PRO A 444 18.51 8.78 -5.99
C PRO A 444 19.26 8.48 -4.69
N LEU A 445 18.59 7.77 -3.77
CA LEU A 445 19.20 7.24 -2.57
C LEU A 445 19.86 5.89 -2.90
N VAL A 446 21.13 5.73 -2.50
CA VAL A 446 21.91 4.51 -2.73
C VAL A 446 22.41 4.00 -1.38
N VAL A 447 22.08 2.76 -1.06
CA VAL A 447 22.48 2.09 0.18
C VAL A 447 23.21 0.79 -0.18
N VAL A 448 24.42 0.62 0.35
CA VAL A 448 25.25 -0.56 0.12
C VAL A 448 25.27 -1.40 1.38
N MET A 449 24.93 -2.68 1.26
CA MET A 449 24.88 -3.65 2.37
C MET A 449 25.83 -4.81 2.06
N GLU A 450 26.91 -4.96 2.83
CA GLU A 450 27.96 -5.96 2.60
C GLU A 450 27.94 -7.06 3.66
N LYS A 451 27.95 -8.33 3.22
CA LYS A 451 27.97 -9.50 4.12
C LYS A 451 29.02 -10.53 3.72
#